data_AF-N9L1G3-F1
#
_entry.id   AF-N9L1G3-F1
#
_cell.length_a   1.000
_cell.length_b   1.000
_cell.length_c   1.000
_cell.angle_alpha   90.00
_cell.angle_beta   90.00
_cell.angle_gamma   90.00
#
_symmetry.space_group_name_H-M   'P 1'
#
loop_
_entity.id
_entity.type
_entity.pdbx_description
1 polymer ?
#
loop_
_entity_poly.entity_id
_entity_poly.type
_entity_poly.pdbx_seq_one_letter_code
_entity_poly.pdbx_strand_id
1 'polypeptide(L)'
;MKRYYFAAICAALLLGGCTSSPTISNQGNVSSVESGAAADAADDDSGQQYGGIKKQYVVKGCQVTIYNDGPIQMVHEKTGQPCNAPIPKDHQFSKVSKTYTQNGCKVTEFASADGTGDAIMDCSKKK
;
A
#
# COMPACT_ATOMS: atom_id res chain seq x y z
N MET A 1 -34.11 -4.80 32.17
CA MET A 1 -35.28 -4.31 31.39
C MET A 1 -35.18 -4.85 29.97
N LYS A 2 -36.29 -5.41 29.47
CA LYS A 2 -36.73 -5.71 28.09
C LYS A 2 -35.76 -6.22 26.99
N ARG A 3 -36.12 -7.40 26.47
CA ARG A 3 -35.65 -8.11 25.27
C ARG A 3 -36.46 -7.67 24.05
N TYR A 4 -35.87 -7.61 22.83
CA TYR A 4 -36.51 -7.98 21.54
C TYR A 4 -35.39 -8.33 20.52
N TYR A 5 -35.17 -9.59 20.15
CA TYR A 5 -35.81 -10.38 19.08
C TYR A 5 -35.50 -9.89 17.66
N PHE A 6 -34.47 -10.48 17.04
CA PHE A 6 -34.50 -10.82 15.60
C PHE A 6 -34.08 -12.27 15.46
N ALA A 7 -35.08 -13.12 15.23
CA ALA A 7 -34.91 -14.53 14.90
C ALA A 7 -35.09 -14.70 13.39
N ALA A 8 -34.28 -15.61 12.85
CA ALA A 8 -34.47 -16.35 11.60
C ALA A 8 -34.28 -15.52 10.31
N ILE A 9 -33.80 -16.04 9.18
CA ILE A 9 -33.84 -17.39 8.59
C ILE A 9 -32.68 -17.44 7.59
N CYS A 10 -31.90 -18.53 7.53
CA CYS A 10 -31.46 -19.07 6.24
C CYS A 10 -31.21 -20.57 6.39
N ALA A 11 -32.02 -21.30 5.65
CA ALA A 11 -32.20 -22.73 5.73
C ALA A 11 -31.08 -23.49 5.04
N ALA A 12 -30.80 -24.65 5.63
CA ALA A 12 -30.27 -25.88 5.07
C ALA A 12 -29.94 -25.91 3.57
N LEU A 13 -28.69 -26.26 3.26
CA LEU A 13 -28.36 -27.12 2.12
C LEU A 13 -27.35 -28.20 2.54
N LEU A 14 -27.93 -29.36 2.83
CA LEU A 14 -27.53 -30.70 2.39
C LEU A 14 -26.16 -31.28 2.79
N LEU A 15 -26.29 -32.26 3.68
CA LEU A 15 -25.52 -33.51 3.79
C LEU A 15 -24.95 -34.00 2.44
N GLY A 16 -23.63 -34.19 2.39
CA GLY A 16 -22.94 -35.01 1.39
C GLY A 16 -21.71 -35.63 2.02
N GLY A 17 -21.72 -36.96 2.16
CA GLY A 17 -20.82 -37.72 3.02
C GLY A 17 -19.40 -37.95 2.49
N CYS A 18 -18.57 -38.47 3.39
CA CYS A 18 -17.22 -38.95 3.16
C CYS A 18 -17.23 -40.20 2.26
N THR A 19 -16.39 -40.26 1.22
CA THR A 19 -15.83 -41.51 0.70
C THR A 19 -14.35 -41.31 0.36
N SER A 20 -13.55 -42.30 0.71
CA SER A 20 -12.10 -42.36 0.55
C SER A 20 -11.66 -42.57 -0.92
N SER A 21 -10.38 -42.25 -1.16
CA SER A 21 -9.48 -42.39 -2.34
C SER A 21 -9.47 -43.76 -3.07
N PRO A 22 -8.56 -44.02 -4.05
CA PRO A 22 -7.97 -43.22 -5.16
C PRO A 22 -8.33 -43.88 -6.53
N THR A 23 -7.80 -43.41 -7.70
CA THR A 23 -7.38 -44.20 -8.90
C THR A 23 -7.27 -43.36 -10.19
N ILE A 24 -6.02 -43.20 -10.67
CA ILE A 24 -5.51 -43.35 -12.06
C ILE A 24 -6.09 -42.50 -13.23
N SER A 25 -5.18 -41.66 -13.76
CA SER A 25 -4.72 -41.53 -15.17
C SER A 25 -5.59 -40.89 -16.28
N ASN A 26 -4.96 -39.84 -16.83
CA ASN A 26 -4.74 -39.51 -18.25
C ASN A 26 -5.66 -38.52 -19.00
N GLN A 27 -4.97 -37.49 -19.51
CA GLN A 27 -5.14 -36.78 -20.79
C GLN A 27 -6.44 -36.02 -21.13
N GLY A 28 -6.28 -34.69 -21.24
CA GLY A 28 -6.48 -34.02 -22.53
C GLY A 28 -7.75 -33.19 -22.75
N ASN A 29 -7.58 -31.85 -22.68
CA ASN A 29 -8.17 -30.83 -23.56
C ASN A 29 -9.70 -30.57 -23.50
N VAL A 30 -10.15 -29.46 -22.90
CA VAL A 30 -10.60 -28.20 -23.56
C VAL A 30 -11.29 -27.24 -22.57
N SER A 31 -11.10 -25.94 -22.84
CA SER A 31 -11.68 -24.72 -22.29
C SER A 31 -13.09 -24.78 -21.65
N SER A 32 -13.22 -24.25 -20.44
CA SER A 32 -14.31 -23.33 -20.08
C SER A 32 -13.99 -22.56 -18.81
N VAL A 33 -14.40 -21.29 -18.85
CA VAL A 33 -14.21 -20.25 -17.83
C VAL A 33 -14.82 -20.66 -16.49
N GLU A 34 -14.04 -20.54 -15.41
CA GLU A 34 -14.60 -20.22 -14.10
C GLU A 34 -13.77 -19.10 -13.50
N SER A 35 -14.38 -17.92 -13.53
CA SER A 35 -13.93 -16.73 -12.82
C SER A 35 -13.99 -17.00 -11.32
N GLY A 36 -12.88 -17.52 -10.80
CA GLY A 36 -12.63 -17.66 -9.37
C GLY A 36 -11.46 -16.79 -8.94
N ALA A 37 -11.39 -15.54 -9.41
CA ALA A 37 -10.47 -14.57 -8.83
C ALA A 37 -11.10 -14.07 -7.53
N ALA A 38 -10.94 -14.85 -6.46
CA ALA A 38 -10.76 -14.23 -5.16
C ALA A 38 -9.47 -13.41 -5.31
N ALA A 39 -9.61 -12.15 -5.72
CA ALA A 39 -8.54 -11.19 -5.58
C ALA A 39 -8.35 -11.07 -4.07
N ASP A 40 -7.39 -11.83 -3.56
CA ASP A 40 -6.74 -11.56 -2.29
C ASP A 40 -6.57 -10.05 -2.23
N ALA A 41 -7.25 -9.43 -1.26
CA ALA A 41 -6.97 -8.07 -0.90
C ALA A 41 -5.47 -8.05 -0.60
N ALA A 42 -4.69 -7.49 -1.52
CA ALA A 42 -3.33 -7.10 -1.25
C ALA A 42 -3.45 -6.09 -0.11
N ASP A 43 -3.32 -6.60 1.11
CA ASP A 43 -3.07 -5.79 2.29
C ASP A 43 -1.76 -5.08 1.95
N ASP A 44 -1.91 -3.82 1.53
CA ASP A 44 -0.89 -2.97 0.95
C ASP A 44 0.11 -2.57 2.05
N ASP A 45 0.91 -3.54 2.48
CA ASP A 45 2.01 -3.35 3.44
C ASP A 45 3.03 -2.32 2.94
N SER A 46 3.00 -1.99 1.63
CA SER A 46 3.73 -0.87 1.03
C SER A 46 3.53 0.44 1.80
N GLY A 47 2.34 0.66 2.38
CA GLY A 47 2.05 1.83 3.20
C GLY A 47 2.90 1.89 4.47
N GLN A 48 3.17 0.76 5.11
CA GLN A 48 3.95 0.69 6.35
C GLN A 48 5.42 1.05 6.10
N GLN A 49 5.98 0.67 4.94
CA GLN A 49 7.37 0.95 4.57
C GLN A 49 7.69 2.45 4.52
N TYR A 50 6.70 3.29 4.22
CA TYR A 50 6.88 4.73 4.00
C TYR A 50 6.24 5.60 5.09
N GLY A 51 6.23 5.10 6.33
CA GLY A 51 5.67 5.83 7.48
C GLY A 51 4.15 5.99 7.41
N GLY A 52 3.46 5.15 6.64
CA GLY A 52 2.02 5.21 6.42
C GLY A 52 1.60 6.13 5.26
N ILE A 53 0.34 5.98 4.85
CA ILE A 53 -0.28 6.82 3.83
C ILE A 53 -0.66 8.17 4.44
N LYS A 54 -0.09 9.24 3.92
CA LYS A 54 -0.43 10.62 4.31
C LYS A 54 -1.74 11.07 3.69
N LYS A 55 -1.94 10.76 2.41
CA LYS A 55 -3.14 11.13 1.66
C LYS A 55 -3.33 10.19 0.48
N GLN A 56 -4.57 9.81 0.22
CA GLN A 56 -4.94 9.03 -0.95
C GLN A 56 -6.16 9.66 -1.62
N TYR A 57 -6.13 9.74 -2.95
CA TYR A 57 -7.25 10.28 -3.73
C TYR A 57 -7.23 9.77 -5.17
N VAL A 58 -8.34 9.93 -5.87
CA VAL A 58 -8.52 9.43 -7.23
C VAL A 58 -8.87 10.58 -8.16
N VAL A 59 -8.16 10.69 -9.29
CA VAL A 59 -8.46 11.69 -10.33
C VAL A 59 -8.50 11.00 -11.69
N LYS A 60 -9.65 11.06 -12.36
CA LYS A 60 -9.83 10.48 -13.70
C LYS A 60 -9.42 8.99 -13.77
N GLY A 61 -9.70 8.23 -12.70
CA GLY A 61 -9.36 6.80 -12.59
C GLY A 61 -7.89 6.51 -12.27
N CYS A 62 -7.09 7.54 -11.99
CA CYS A 62 -5.72 7.44 -11.49
C CYS A 62 -5.75 7.59 -9.96
N GLN A 63 -5.42 6.52 -9.24
CA GLN A 63 -5.23 6.51 -7.80
C GLN A 63 -3.87 7.10 -7.47
N VAL A 64 -3.87 8.16 -6.68
CA VAL A 64 -2.67 8.82 -6.18
C VAL A 64 -2.54 8.53 -4.70
N THR A 65 -1.43 7.89 -4.32
CA THR A 65 -1.06 7.63 -2.93
C THR A 65 0.16 8.47 -2.59
N ILE A 66 0.00 9.34 -1.60
CA ILE A 66 1.08 10.15 -1.03
C ILE A 66 1.45 9.52 0.31
N TYR A 67 2.68 9.06 0.44
CA TYR A 67 3.20 8.52 1.70
C TYR A 67 3.80 9.63 2.58
N ASN A 68 4.05 9.33 3.87
CA ASN A 68 4.69 10.29 4.78
C ASN A 68 6.18 10.45 4.47
N ASP A 69 6.87 9.33 4.24
CA ASP A 69 8.32 9.27 4.05
C ASP A 69 8.74 8.61 2.72
N GLY A 70 7.78 8.47 1.80
CA GLY A 70 7.95 7.76 0.54
C GLY A 70 7.71 8.61 -0.70
N PRO A 71 7.90 8.01 -1.89
CA PRO A 71 7.56 8.64 -3.16
C PRO A 71 6.04 8.84 -3.28
N ILE A 72 5.60 9.58 -4.29
CA ILE A 72 4.19 9.58 -4.67
C ILE A 72 3.97 8.43 -5.65
N GLN A 73 2.99 7.58 -5.38
CA GLN A 73 2.57 6.52 -6.29
C GLN A 73 1.33 6.95 -7.06
N MET A 74 1.32 6.70 -8.37
CA MET A 74 0.21 7.02 -9.25
C MET A 74 -0.07 5.84 -10.17
N VAL A 75 -1.21 5.18 -9.97
CA VAL A 75 -1.59 3.99 -10.75
C VAL A 75 -3.07 4.02 -11.12
N HIS A 76 -3.42 3.49 -12.29
CA HIS A 76 -4.81 3.36 -12.70
C HIS A 76 -5.52 2.34 -11.82
N GLU A 77 -6.67 2.70 -11.23
CA GLU A 77 -7.36 1.85 -10.24
C GLU A 77 -7.71 0.45 -10.75
N LYS A 78 -7.99 0.33 -12.06
CA LYS A 78 -8.42 -0.94 -12.66
C LYS A 78 -7.27 -1.76 -13.25
N THR A 79 -6.22 -1.10 -13.73
CA THR A 79 -5.15 -1.74 -14.50
C THR A 79 -3.84 -1.83 -13.73
N GLY A 80 -3.70 -1.09 -12.63
CA GLY A 80 -2.44 -0.95 -11.89
C GLY A 80 -1.33 -0.27 -12.69
N GLN A 81 -1.59 0.18 -13.92
CA GLN A 81 -0.58 0.79 -14.78
C GLN A 81 -0.26 2.22 -14.31
N PRO A 82 0.99 2.67 -14.45
CA PRO A 82 1.36 4.03 -14.08
C PRO A 82 0.53 5.04 -14.87
N CYS A 83 0.06 6.07 -14.17
CA CYS A 83 -0.71 7.17 -14.75
C CYS A 83 -0.19 8.51 -14.22
N ASN A 84 -0.61 9.60 -14.86
CA ASN A 84 -0.23 10.94 -14.43
C ASN A 84 -1.46 11.68 -13.92
N ALA A 85 -1.36 12.22 -12.71
CA ALA A 85 -2.43 12.97 -12.06
C ALA A 85 -1.88 14.24 -11.40
N PRO A 86 -2.71 15.29 -11.27
CA PRO A 86 -2.32 16.51 -10.59
C PRO A 86 -2.00 16.23 -9.12
N ILE A 87 -0.85 16.72 -8.66
CA ILE A 87 -0.39 16.65 -7.27
C ILE A 87 -0.82 17.94 -6.55
N PRO A 88 -1.28 17.87 -5.28
CA PRO A 88 -1.63 19.06 -4.50
C PRO A 88 -0.46 20.04 -4.44
N LYS A 89 -0.74 21.33 -4.61
CA LYS A 89 0.29 22.39 -4.64
C LYS A 89 1.03 22.55 -3.32
N ASP A 90 0.39 22.16 -2.23
CA ASP A 90 0.90 22.16 -0.86
C ASP A 90 1.75 20.91 -0.53
N HIS A 91 1.91 19.98 -1.48
CA HIS A 91 2.78 18.83 -1.29
C HIS A 91 4.25 19.24 -1.34
N GLN A 92 4.98 19.01 -0.25
CA GLN A 92 6.43 19.20 -0.19
C GLN A 92 7.15 17.97 -0.76
N PHE A 93 7.76 18.13 -1.93
CA PHE A 93 8.59 17.09 -2.56
C PHE A 93 9.97 16.92 -1.92
N SER A 94 10.45 17.94 -1.20
CA SER A 94 11.75 17.95 -0.55
C SER A 94 11.60 17.81 0.97
N LYS A 95 12.43 16.96 1.58
CA LYS A 95 12.60 16.93 3.05
C LYS A 95 13.06 18.30 3.54
N VAL A 96 12.55 18.74 4.69
CA VAL A 96 13.01 19.99 5.32
C VAL A 96 14.45 19.77 5.78
N SER A 97 15.40 20.54 5.27
CA SER A 97 16.79 20.46 5.70
C SER A 97 17.19 21.65 6.57
N LYS A 98 18.01 21.39 7.58
CA LYS A 98 18.67 22.42 8.38
C LYS A 98 20.16 22.33 8.14
N THR A 99 20.76 23.46 7.81
CA THR A 99 22.21 23.55 7.63
C THR A 99 22.79 24.46 8.71
N TYR A 100 23.81 24.00 9.42
CA TYR A 100 24.54 24.78 10.41
C TYR A 100 26.03 24.41 10.42
N THR A 101 26.84 25.23 11.10
CA THR A 101 28.27 24.96 11.28
C THR A 101 28.53 24.39 12.67
N GLN A 102 29.20 23.24 12.73
CA GLN A 102 29.61 22.60 13.98
C GLN A 102 31.07 22.19 13.87
N ASN A 103 31.91 22.65 14.81
CA ASN A 103 33.34 22.30 14.87
C ASN A 103 34.11 22.56 13.56
N GLY A 104 33.75 23.64 12.84
CA GLY A 104 34.35 24.01 11.55
C GLY A 104 33.85 23.21 10.34
N CYS A 105 32.91 22.28 10.53
CA CYS A 105 32.27 21.51 9.48
C CYS A 105 30.84 22.01 9.23
N LYS A 106 30.39 21.98 7.97
CA LYS A 106 29.00 22.25 7.59
C LYS A 106 28.19 20.97 7.78
N VAL A 107 27.27 20.98 8.74
CA VAL A 107 26.31 19.89 8.97
C VAL A 107 25.01 20.25 8.26
N THR A 108 24.46 19.30 7.52
CA THR A 108 23.16 19.39 6.86
C THR A 108 22.31 18.24 7.35
N GLU A 109 21.36 18.53 8.24
CA GLU A 109 20.36 17.58 8.73
C GLU A 109 19.14 17.60 7.81
N PHE A 110 18.57 16.43 7.54
CA PHE A 110 17.34 16.25 6.80
C PHE A 110 16.28 15.70 7.74
N ALA A 111 15.22 16.46 7.98
CA ALA A 111 14.08 15.97 8.74
C ALA A 111 13.19 15.12 7.83
N SER A 112 13.10 13.83 8.15
CA SER A 112 12.05 12.94 7.67
C SER A 112 10.77 13.17 8.50
N ALA A 113 9.61 12.80 7.96
CA ALA A 113 8.32 12.96 8.65
C ALA A 113 8.19 12.03 9.87
N ASP A 114 8.93 10.91 9.90
CA ASP A 114 9.02 9.96 11.03
C ASP A 114 9.97 10.40 12.16
N GLY A 115 10.70 11.52 12.00
CA GLY A 115 11.69 11.98 12.97
C GLY A 115 13.06 11.28 12.86
N THR A 116 13.23 10.32 11.95
CA THR A 116 14.52 9.67 11.65
C THR A 116 15.24 10.49 10.57
N GLY A 117 16.09 11.42 10.99
CA GLY A 117 16.79 12.33 10.08
C GLY A 117 18.19 11.85 9.70
N ASP A 118 18.53 11.95 8.42
CA ASP A 118 19.92 11.80 7.96
C ASP A 118 20.69 13.10 8.17
N ALA A 119 21.99 13.01 8.45
CA ALA A 119 22.86 14.18 8.54
C ALA A 119 24.12 14.00 7.68
N ILE A 120 24.40 14.98 6.83
CA ILE A 120 25.63 15.04 6.03
C ILE A 120 26.56 16.07 6.67
N MET A 121 27.79 15.67 6.98
CA MET A 121 28.83 16.54 7.51
C MET A 121 29.92 16.77 6.46
N ASP A 122 30.12 18.02 6.08
CA ASP A 122 31.19 18.45 5.16
C ASP A 122 32.24 19.27 5.94
N CYS A 123 33.42 18.67 6.13
CA CYS A 123 34.57 19.28 6.80
C CYS A 123 35.62 19.84 5.83
N SER A 124 35.34 19.92 4.53
CA SER A 124 36.34 20.30 3.51
C SER A 124 36.92 21.70 3.71
N LYS A 125 36.23 22.56 4.47
CA LYS A 125 36.67 23.93 4.81
C LYS A 125 37.23 24.06 6.22
N LYS A 126 37.37 22.96 6.96
CA LYS A 126 37.97 22.95 8.29
C LYS A 126 39.47 23.13 8.14
N LYS A 127 39.97 24.31 8.55
CA LYS A 127 41.39 24.60 8.67
C LYS A 127 41.96 24.03 9.97
#